data_AF-H8WXW2-F1
#
_entry.id   AF-H8WXW2-F1
#
_cell.length_a   1.000
_cell.length_b   1.000
_cell.length_c   1.000
_cell.angle_alpha   90.00
_cell.angle_beta   90.00
_cell.angle_gamma   90.00
#
_symmetry.space_group_name_H-M   'P 1'
#
loop_
_entity.id
_entity.type
_entity.pdbx_description
1 polymer ?
#
loop_
_entity_poly.entity_id
_entity_poly.type
_entity_poly.pdbx_seq_one_letter_code
_entity_poly.pdbx_strand_id
1 'polypeptide(L)'
;MTFLTAERLLRLAYHYPRLQNTWFLVATAALLELNLVEEIPAILHFALRQQLFEFCSDEEKVVSNEYMIRLANDSIKSSQRCIKLHSMGVRIPDILIPGTYYKLIPLNYKYTRGEDIRRKQQFIVKQMREVILKLSSLCGLPKAINGLSSLKSATPATFSQEFTTRPNEVKIDQNDPNGIETIDGPISAKSVDTGRVKSNLLRGSAFWNTVFSNDINKRIKNQMIDAYPDLWYFTYQHIYSPLLSYTDILTAKKTSLVIVACLIPQNVEPQLKGHLKGALNNGATKEEISSTKELVLEVCSWRETRNVQENVVKL
;
A
#
# COMPACT_ATOMS: atom_id res chain seq x y z
N MET A 1 21.71 -12.48 3.05
CA MET A 1 21.43 -12.13 1.64
C MET A 1 20.34 -11.07 1.62
N THR A 2 20.34 -10.14 0.66
CA THR A 2 19.26 -9.14 0.48
C THR A 2 17.99 -9.83 -0.02
N PHE A 3 16.84 -9.58 0.60
CA PHE A 3 15.59 -10.24 0.22
C PHE A 3 15.09 -9.75 -1.14
N LEU A 4 15.05 -8.44 -1.39
CA LEU A 4 14.82 -7.91 -2.74
C LEU A 4 16.15 -7.75 -3.50
N THR A 5 16.32 -8.55 -4.55
CA THR A 5 17.37 -8.35 -5.56
C THR A 5 16.84 -7.53 -6.74
N ALA A 6 17.71 -7.10 -7.65
CA ALA A 6 17.31 -6.39 -8.86
C ALA A 6 16.38 -7.24 -9.75
N GLU A 7 16.70 -8.53 -9.90
CA GLU A 7 15.91 -9.49 -10.66
C GLU A 7 14.53 -9.67 -10.04
N ARG A 8 14.45 -9.79 -8.71
CA ARG A 8 13.16 -9.87 -8.00
C ARG A 8 12.33 -8.62 -8.18
N LEU A 9 12.92 -7.42 -8.12
CA LEU A 9 12.21 -6.16 -8.38
C LEU A 9 11.66 -6.07 -9.81
N LEU A 10 12.47 -6.43 -10.82
CA LEU A 10 12.04 -6.46 -12.21
C LEU A 10 10.92 -7.48 -12.42
N ARG A 11 11.07 -8.65 -11.83
CA ARG A 11 10.06 -9.72 -11.86
C ARG A 11 8.73 -9.25 -11.27
N LEU A 12 8.72 -8.65 -10.08
CA LEU A 12 7.50 -8.08 -9.49
C LEU A 12 6.82 -7.06 -10.43
N ALA A 13 7.60 -6.25 -11.13
CA ALA A 13 7.06 -5.17 -11.97
C ALA A 13 6.59 -5.60 -13.37
N TYR A 14 7.17 -6.66 -13.94
CA TYR A 14 6.96 -7.03 -15.35
C TYR A 14 6.40 -8.44 -15.57
N HIS A 15 6.58 -9.39 -14.64
CA HIS A 15 6.08 -10.77 -14.78
C HIS A 15 4.54 -10.85 -14.73
N TYR A 16 3.89 -9.86 -14.14
CA TYR A 16 2.43 -9.83 -13.95
C TYR A 16 1.78 -8.68 -14.73
N PRO A 17 1.52 -8.82 -16.05
CA PRO A 17 1.00 -7.73 -16.89
C PRO A 17 -0.31 -7.10 -16.39
N ARG A 18 -1.17 -7.90 -15.74
CA ARG A 18 -2.44 -7.42 -15.16
C ARG A 18 -2.23 -6.48 -13.98
N LEU A 19 -1.04 -6.47 -13.38
CA LEU A 19 -0.66 -5.63 -12.24
C LEU A 19 0.30 -4.49 -12.62
N GLN A 20 0.49 -4.19 -13.90
CA GLN A 20 1.45 -3.17 -14.38
C GLN A 20 1.41 -1.81 -13.63
N ASN A 21 0.24 -1.40 -13.13
CA ASN A 21 0.01 -0.13 -12.42
C ASN A 21 -0.27 -0.32 -10.91
N THR A 22 -0.19 -1.55 -10.40
CA THR A 22 -0.56 -1.92 -9.02
C THR A 22 0.40 -2.89 -8.35
N TRP A 23 1.40 -3.44 -9.06
CA TRP A 23 2.35 -4.42 -8.54
C TRP A 23 3.01 -3.95 -7.23
N PHE A 24 3.40 -2.68 -7.17
CA PHE A 24 4.07 -2.10 -6.00
C PHE A 24 3.14 -1.98 -4.79
N LEU A 25 1.83 -1.85 -5.02
CA LEU A 25 0.82 -1.85 -3.96
C LEU A 25 0.63 -3.27 -3.40
N VAL A 26 0.54 -4.26 -4.28
CA VAL A 26 0.41 -5.68 -3.91
C VAL A 26 1.67 -6.17 -3.19
N ALA A 27 2.85 -5.85 -3.72
CA ALA A 27 4.14 -6.17 -3.09
C ALA A 27 4.28 -5.50 -1.72
N THR A 28 3.88 -4.22 -1.59
CA THR A 28 3.87 -3.54 -0.28
C THR A 28 2.95 -4.26 0.73
N ALA A 29 1.76 -4.67 0.30
CA ALA A 29 0.82 -5.42 1.14
C ALA A 29 1.41 -6.76 1.61
N ALA A 30 2.02 -7.52 0.69
CA ALA A 30 2.65 -8.79 1.01
C ALA A 30 3.83 -8.64 1.97
N LEU A 31 4.74 -7.69 1.70
CA LEU A 31 5.90 -7.41 2.56
C LEU A 31 5.48 -6.95 3.95
N LEU A 32 4.45 -6.09 4.02
CA LEU A 32 3.91 -5.62 5.29
C LEU A 32 3.35 -6.80 6.11
N GLU A 33 2.55 -7.67 5.50
CA GLU A 33 2.01 -8.85 6.20
C GLU A 33 3.13 -9.79 6.65
N LEU A 34 4.11 -10.04 5.80
CA LEU A 34 5.26 -10.90 6.10
C LEU A 34 6.25 -10.29 7.10
N ASN A 35 5.99 -9.07 7.60
CA ASN A 35 6.86 -8.32 8.50
C ASN A 35 8.26 -8.08 7.92
N LEU A 36 8.32 -7.76 6.63
CA LEU A 36 9.54 -7.42 5.87
C LEU A 36 9.53 -5.92 5.52
N VAL A 37 9.25 -5.09 6.51
CA VAL A 37 9.05 -3.63 6.35
C VAL A 37 10.30 -2.89 5.90
N GLU A 38 11.47 -3.48 6.11
CA GLU A 38 12.78 -2.98 5.65
C GLU A 38 12.96 -3.03 4.13
N GLU A 39 12.16 -3.85 3.43
CA GLU A 39 12.23 -4.03 1.98
C GLU A 39 11.31 -3.03 1.23
N ILE A 40 10.29 -2.48 1.91
CA ILE A 40 9.33 -1.52 1.34
C ILE A 40 10.00 -0.29 0.68
N PRO A 41 11.06 0.32 1.24
CA PRO A 41 11.80 1.41 0.60
C PRO A 41 12.35 1.08 -0.79
N ALA A 42 12.81 -0.16 -1.03
CA ALA A 42 13.31 -0.56 -2.35
C ALA A 42 12.16 -0.62 -3.38
N ILE A 43 10.98 -1.13 -2.97
CA ILE A 43 9.76 -1.11 -3.79
C ILE A 43 9.39 0.34 -4.16
N LEU A 44 9.41 1.26 -3.19
CA LEU A 44 9.11 2.67 -3.44
C LEU A 44 10.04 3.25 -4.50
N HIS A 45 11.35 3.16 -4.28
CA HIS A 45 12.34 3.78 -5.16
C HIS A 45 12.28 3.24 -6.58
N PHE A 46 12.07 1.93 -6.71
CA PHE A 46 11.92 1.31 -8.02
C PHE A 46 10.61 1.75 -8.68
N ALA A 47 9.49 1.75 -7.96
CA ALA A 47 8.21 2.23 -8.49
C ALA A 47 8.24 3.69 -8.94
N LEU A 48 8.93 4.58 -8.19
CA LEU A 48 9.09 6.00 -8.56
C LEU A 48 9.80 6.22 -9.90
N ARG A 49 10.66 5.27 -10.32
CA ARG A 49 11.33 5.30 -11.62
C ARG A 49 10.56 4.50 -12.66
N GLN A 50 10.22 3.26 -12.33
CA GLN A 50 9.61 2.28 -13.24
C GLN A 50 8.25 2.76 -13.77
N GLN A 51 7.45 3.42 -12.94
CA GLN A 51 6.12 3.91 -13.34
C GLN A 51 6.17 5.12 -14.30
N LEU A 52 7.37 5.63 -14.61
CA LEU A 52 7.58 6.67 -15.63
C LEU A 52 7.78 6.06 -17.03
N PHE A 53 7.97 4.75 -17.15
CA PHE A 53 8.06 4.06 -18.44
C PHE A 53 6.72 3.53 -18.90
N GLU A 54 6.55 3.43 -20.21
CA GLU A 54 5.51 2.61 -20.82
C GLU A 54 5.68 1.14 -20.43
N PHE A 55 4.56 0.43 -20.32
CA PHE A 55 4.60 -0.98 -19.98
C PHE A 55 5.05 -1.81 -21.19
N CYS A 56 5.82 -2.86 -20.94
CA CYS A 56 6.25 -3.81 -21.95
C CYS A 56 5.81 -5.21 -21.51
N SER A 57 5.06 -5.88 -22.36
CA SER A 57 4.61 -7.25 -22.13
C SER A 57 5.69 -8.31 -22.39
N ASP A 58 6.77 -7.93 -23.07
CA ASP A 58 7.94 -8.78 -23.27
C ASP A 58 8.84 -8.68 -22.03
N GLU A 59 8.60 -9.58 -21.08
CA GLU A 59 9.35 -9.64 -19.83
C GLU A 59 10.85 -9.87 -20.06
N GLU A 60 11.20 -10.78 -20.97
CA GLU A 60 12.60 -11.15 -21.22
C GLU A 60 13.39 -9.95 -21.71
N LYS A 61 12.83 -9.15 -22.63
CA LYS A 61 13.43 -7.90 -23.10
C LYS A 61 13.75 -6.92 -21.97
N VAL A 62 12.96 -6.92 -20.89
CA VAL A 62 13.13 -6.01 -19.76
C VAL A 62 14.06 -6.60 -18.70
N VAL A 63 13.82 -7.84 -18.29
CA VAL A 63 14.55 -8.50 -17.19
C VAL A 63 16.00 -8.81 -17.58
N SER A 64 16.28 -9.10 -18.86
CA SER A 64 17.64 -9.34 -19.36
C SER A 64 18.42 -8.07 -19.70
N ASN A 65 17.75 -6.90 -19.75
CA ASN A 65 18.40 -5.67 -20.14
C ASN A 65 19.30 -5.13 -19.03
N GLU A 66 20.57 -4.92 -19.36
CA GLU A 66 21.59 -4.45 -18.42
C GLU A 66 21.21 -3.16 -17.68
N TYR A 67 20.61 -2.19 -18.38
CA TYR A 67 20.24 -0.90 -17.79
C TYR A 67 19.00 -0.98 -16.92
N MET A 68 18.08 -1.91 -17.20
CA MET A 68 16.95 -2.21 -16.30
C MET A 68 17.44 -2.86 -15.00
N ILE A 69 18.39 -3.80 -15.09
CA ILE A 69 19.05 -4.42 -13.91
C ILE A 69 19.81 -3.36 -13.10
N ARG A 70 20.57 -2.47 -13.77
CA ARG A 70 21.26 -1.35 -13.11
C ARG A 70 20.27 -0.40 -12.44
N LEU A 71 19.17 -0.04 -13.09
CA LEU A 71 18.14 0.83 -12.52
C LEU A 71 17.48 0.23 -11.27
N ALA A 72 17.21 -1.08 -11.28
CA ALA A 72 16.67 -1.79 -10.11
C ALA A 72 17.70 -1.83 -8.96
N ASN A 73 18.97 -2.13 -9.24
CA ASN A 73 20.06 -2.07 -8.27
C ASN A 73 20.25 -0.66 -7.69
N ASP A 74 20.23 0.36 -8.52
CA ASP A 74 20.33 1.76 -8.10
C ASP A 74 19.13 2.16 -7.23
N SER A 75 17.97 1.53 -7.43
CA SER A 75 16.78 1.73 -6.58
C SER A 75 16.98 1.16 -5.18
N ILE A 76 17.50 -0.05 -5.06
CA ILE A 76 17.87 -0.66 -3.77
C ILE A 76 18.94 0.17 -3.06
N LYS A 77 20.03 0.53 -3.76
CA LYS A 77 21.11 1.34 -3.17
C LYS A 77 20.63 2.73 -2.76
N SER A 78 19.79 3.35 -3.58
CA SER A 78 19.26 4.68 -3.29
C SER A 78 18.33 4.68 -2.09
N SER A 79 17.52 3.64 -1.88
CA SER A 79 16.64 3.56 -0.70
C SER A 79 17.46 3.44 0.59
N GLN A 80 18.46 2.56 0.62
CA GLN A 80 19.40 2.42 1.74
C GLN A 80 20.15 3.72 2.04
N ARG A 81 20.62 4.42 1.00
CA ARG A 81 21.27 5.72 1.16
C ARG A 81 20.32 6.77 1.74
N CYS A 82 19.07 6.81 1.29
CA CYS A 82 18.09 7.79 1.77
C CYS A 82 17.72 7.55 3.23
N ILE A 83 17.59 6.31 3.67
CA ILE A 83 17.39 5.95 5.08
C ILE A 83 18.55 6.49 5.94
N LYS A 84 19.80 6.31 5.49
CA LYS A 84 20.98 6.84 6.17
C LYS A 84 20.99 8.38 6.21
N LEU A 85 20.61 9.05 5.13
CA LEU A 85 20.48 10.51 5.10
C LEU A 85 19.41 10.98 6.09
N HIS A 86 18.27 10.30 6.14
CA HIS A 86 17.18 10.62 7.05
C HIS A 86 17.60 10.52 8.52
N SER A 87 18.33 9.47 8.91
CA SER A 87 18.82 9.31 10.28
C SER A 87 19.84 10.39 10.67
N MET A 88 20.49 11.04 9.69
CA MET A 88 21.37 12.18 9.88
C MET A 88 20.63 13.54 9.84
N GLY A 89 19.30 13.54 9.73
CA GLY A 89 18.50 14.77 9.59
C GLY A 89 18.62 15.45 8.22
N VAL A 90 19.22 14.78 7.23
CA VAL A 90 19.40 15.34 5.89
C VAL A 90 18.13 15.16 5.06
N ARG A 91 17.74 16.22 4.35
CA ARG A 91 16.62 16.17 3.42
C ARG A 91 16.87 15.16 2.30
N ILE A 92 15.91 14.27 2.08
CA ILE A 92 15.99 13.23 1.06
C ILE A 92 15.79 13.87 -0.33
N PRO A 93 16.71 13.66 -1.28
CA PRO A 93 16.61 14.22 -2.63
C PRO A 93 15.52 13.54 -3.47
N ASP A 94 15.17 14.16 -4.60
CA ASP A 94 14.26 13.56 -5.56
C ASP A 94 14.83 12.27 -6.17
N ILE A 95 13.96 11.28 -6.36
CA ILE A 95 14.33 10.00 -6.99
C ILE A 95 14.05 10.09 -8.49
N LEU A 96 15.09 10.32 -9.27
CA LEU A 96 15.01 10.44 -10.73
C LEU A 96 15.64 9.23 -11.42
N ILE A 97 15.28 9.03 -12.69
CA ILE A 97 16.01 8.15 -13.61
C ILE A 97 17.33 8.86 -13.97
N PRO A 98 18.50 8.21 -13.84
CA PRO A 98 19.77 8.82 -14.22
C PRO A 98 19.76 9.29 -15.68
N GLY A 99 20.21 10.53 -15.94
CA GLY A 99 20.26 11.11 -17.29
C GLY A 99 21.03 10.24 -18.29
N THR A 100 22.07 9.55 -17.82
CA THR A 100 22.89 8.63 -18.59
C THR A 100 22.12 7.41 -19.11
N TYR A 101 20.96 7.07 -18.55
CA TYR A 101 20.19 5.88 -18.94
C TYR A 101 19.16 6.16 -20.04
N TYR A 102 18.91 7.43 -20.38
CA TYR A 102 17.74 7.81 -21.19
C TYR A 102 17.65 7.09 -22.54
N LYS A 103 18.79 6.93 -23.23
CA LYS A 103 18.89 6.26 -24.53
C LYS A 103 19.16 4.75 -24.45
N LEU A 104 19.37 4.22 -23.24
CA LEU A 104 19.88 2.87 -22.99
C LEU A 104 18.80 1.94 -22.40
N ILE A 105 17.75 2.54 -21.82
CA ILE A 105 16.55 1.84 -21.37
C ILE A 105 15.71 1.41 -22.59
N PRO A 106 15.23 0.15 -22.66
CA PRO A 106 14.53 -0.38 -23.83
C PRO A 106 13.05 0.02 -23.91
N LEU A 107 12.62 1.05 -23.16
CA LEU A 107 11.23 1.45 -22.95
C LEU A 107 11.02 2.94 -23.23
N ASN A 108 9.84 3.28 -23.73
CA ASN A 108 9.42 4.66 -23.90
C ASN A 108 9.06 5.33 -22.56
N TYR A 109 9.17 6.64 -22.51
CA TYR A 109 8.82 7.45 -21.33
C TYR A 109 7.38 7.96 -21.45
N LYS A 110 6.58 7.79 -20.40
CA LYS A 110 5.19 8.27 -20.30
C LYS A 110 5.07 9.79 -20.22
N TYR A 111 6.09 10.45 -19.68
CA TYR A 111 6.04 11.86 -19.31
C TYR A 111 7.27 12.59 -19.85
N THR A 112 7.05 13.76 -20.45
CA THR A 112 8.10 14.65 -20.96
C THR A 112 8.30 15.89 -20.08
N ARG A 113 7.28 16.27 -19.29
CA ARG A 113 7.32 17.43 -18.39
C ARG A 113 7.66 17.00 -16.97
N GLY A 114 8.59 17.70 -16.34
CA GLY A 114 9.00 17.42 -14.95
C GLY A 114 7.87 17.55 -13.92
N GLU A 115 6.85 18.38 -14.19
CA GLU A 115 5.67 18.49 -13.34
C GLU A 115 4.82 17.22 -13.33
N ASP A 116 4.60 16.60 -14.48
CA ASP A 116 3.81 15.37 -14.59
C ASP A 116 4.55 14.18 -13.95
N ILE A 117 5.88 14.14 -14.11
CA ILE A 117 6.75 13.19 -13.40
C ILE A 117 6.56 13.33 -11.88
N ARG A 118 6.68 14.55 -11.35
CA ARG A 118 6.50 14.81 -9.91
C ARG A 118 5.11 14.43 -9.43
N ARG A 119 4.05 14.78 -10.17
CA ARG A 119 2.65 14.42 -9.83
C ARG A 119 2.47 12.91 -9.77
N LYS A 120 2.99 12.15 -10.74
CA LYS A 120 2.91 10.69 -10.75
C LYS A 120 3.67 10.07 -9.57
N GLN A 121 4.89 10.54 -9.32
CA GLN A 121 5.73 10.08 -8.20
C GLN A 121 5.08 10.36 -6.84
N GLN A 122 4.54 11.56 -6.67
CA GLN A 122 3.79 11.95 -5.50
C GLN A 122 2.56 11.06 -5.29
N PHE A 123 1.83 10.74 -6.36
CA PHE A 123 0.68 9.85 -6.27
C PHE A 123 1.09 8.43 -5.84
N ILE A 124 2.20 7.89 -6.34
CA ILE A 124 2.74 6.58 -5.90
C ILE A 124 3.02 6.58 -4.39
N VAL A 125 3.68 7.62 -3.87
CA VAL A 125 3.93 7.77 -2.42
C VAL A 125 2.61 7.79 -1.64
N LYS A 126 1.62 8.59 -2.08
CA LYS A 126 0.29 8.65 -1.47
C LYS A 126 -0.37 7.27 -1.43
N GLN A 127 -0.32 6.53 -2.55
CA GLN A 127 -0.91 5.19 -2.64
C GLN A 127 -0.24 4.16 -1.73
N MET A 128 1.10 4.14 -1.66
CA MET A 128 1.81 3.19 -0.79
C MET A 128 1.54 3.44 0.70
N ARG A 129 1.48 4.71 1.13
CA ARG A 129 1.08 5.07 2.50
C ARG A 129 -0.34 4.62 2.82
N GLU A 130 -1.26 4.83 1.88
CA GLU A 130 -2.65 4.41 2.01
C GLU A 130 -2.79 2.88 2.12
N VAL A 131 -1.98 2.10 1.39
CA VAL A 131 -1.94 0.64 1.55
C VAL A 131 -1.58 0.27 2.97
N ILE A 132 -0.47 0.81 3.50
CA ILE A 132 0.01 0.45 4.84
C ILE A 132 -1.02 0.85 5.92
N LEU A 133 -1.63 2.04 5.79
CA LEU A 133 -2.67 2.50 6.70
C LEU A 133 -3.91 1.62 6.64
N LYS A 134 -4.44 1.31 5.45
CA LYS A 134 -5.65 0.48 5.31
C LYS A 134 -5.44 -0.94 5.82
N LEU A 135 -4.24 -1.50 5.66
CA LEU A 135 -3.94 -2.85 6.11
C LEU A 135 -3.67 -2.94 7.61
N SER A 136 -3.52 -1.82 8.33
CA SER A 136 -3.28 -1.83 9.77
C SER A 136 -4.38 -2.56 10.56
N SER A 137 -5.61 -2.58 10.04
CA SER A 137 -6.74 -3.29 10.64
C SER A 137 -6.72 -4.81 10.41
N LEU A 138 -5.84 -5.31 9.54
CA LEU A 138 -5.73 -6.72 9.16
C LEU A 138 -4.39 -7.33 9.59
N CYS A 139 -3.29 -6.60 9.43
CA CYS A 139 -1.95 -7.08 9.78
C CYS A 139 -1.47 -6.62 11.18
N GLY A 140 -2.24 -5.74 11.82
CA GLY A 140 -1.94 -5.14 13.13
C GLY A 140 -1.20 -3.81 13.07
N LEU A 141 -1.45 -2.95 14.06
CA LEU A 141 -0.85 -1.61 14.19
C LEU A 141 0.69 -1.62 14.23
N PRO A 142 1.39 -2.54 14.93
CA PRO A 142 2.85 -2.52 14.98
C PRO A 142 3.51 -2.64 13.60
N LYS A 143 3.02 -3.54 12.74
CA LYS A 143 3.53 -3.68 11.37
C LYS A 143 3.29 -2.40 10.56
N ALA A 144 2.11 -1.79 10.69
CA ALA A 144 1.78 -0.55 10.00
C ALA A 144 2.62 0.64 10.46
N ILE A 145 2.88 0.79 11.78
CA ILE A 145 3.75 1.82 12.34
C ILE A 145 5.16 1.68 11.80
N ASN A 146 5.73 0.47 11.85
CA ASN A 146 7.08 0.22 11.36
C ASN A 146 7.16 0.40 9.83
N GLY A 147 6.15 -0.06 9.09
CA GLY A 147 6.04 0.12 7.64
C GLY A 147 5.97 1.58 7.22
N LEU A 148 5.13 2.39 7.87
CA LEU A 148 5.02 3.83 7.58
C LEU A 148 6.30 4.58 7.96
N SER A 149 6.94 4.22 9.08
CA SER A 149 8.22 4.78 9.51
C SER A 149 9.33 4.47 8.48
N SER A 150 9.44 3.20 8.09
CA SER A 150 10.38 2.74 7.05
C SER A 150 10.16 3.49 5.73
N LEU A 151 8.92 3.54 5.24
CA LEU A 151 8.57 4.25 4.01
C LEU A 151 8.88 5.76 4.10
N LYS A 152 8.57 6.41 5.24
CA LYS A 152 8.86 7.83 5.48
C LYS A 152 10.36 8.12 5.40
N SER A 153 11.21 7.26 5.98
CA SER A 153 12.66 7.44 6.00
C SER A 153 13.35 7.37 4.63
N ALA A 154 12.62 6.91 3.60
CA ALA A 154 13.10 6.86 2.22
C ALA A 154 12.29 7.74 1.26
N THR A 155 11.27 8.46 1.73
CA THR A 155 10.45 9.32 0.86
C THR A 155 11.16 10.66 0.57
N PRO A 156 11.26 11.12 -0.69
CA PRO A 156 11.75 12.46 -1.01
C PRO A 156 11.12 13.58 -0.17
N ALA A 157 11.93 14.55 0.23
CA ALA A 157 11.50 15.67 1.07
C ALA A 157 10.41 16.52 0.39
N THR A 158 10.45 16.61 -0.95
CA THR A 158 9.44 17.24 -1.80
C THR A 158 8.04 16.65 -1.64
N PHE A 159 7.94 15.37 -1.23
CA PHE A 159 6.67 14.69 -0.97
C PHE A 159 6.41 14.47 0.53
N SER A 160 7.11 15.19 1.42
CA SER A 160 6.97 14.99 2.87
C SER A 160 6.04 16.00 3.56
N GLN A 161 5.91 17.23 3.02
CA GLN A 161 5.16 18.32 3.66
C GLN A 161 3.64 18.28 3.44
N GLU A 162 3.13 17.55 2.44
CA GLU A 162 1.70 17.57 2.08
C GLU A 162 0.79 16.63 2.89
N PHE A 163 1.33 15.94 3.89
CA PHE A 163 0.61 14.90 4.64
C PHE A 163 0.19 15.35 6.04
N THR A 164 0.22 16.66 6.28
CA THR A 164 -0.13 17.29 7.57
C THR A 164 -1.63 17.33 7.82
N THR A 165 -2.47 17.05 6.82
CA THR A 165 -3.93 17.07 6.95
C THR A 165 -4.54 15.74 6.52
N ARG A 166 -5.33 15.12 7.41
CA ARG A 166 -6.14 13.94 7.08
C ARG A 166 -7.33 14.36 6.21
N PRO A 167 -7.46 13.86 4.98
CA PRO A 167 -8.66 14.11 4.19
C PRO A 167 -9.87 13.54 4.93
N ASN A 168 -10.94 14.32 5.05
CA ASN A 168 -12.19 13.89 5.71
C ASN A 168 -12.02 13.55 7.21
N GLU A 169 -11.03 14.15 7.87
CA GLU A 169 -10.94 14.20 9.31
C GLU A 169 -12.26 14.71 9.90
N VAL A 170 -12.77 14.01 10.91
CA VAL A 170 -13.78 14.59 11.80
C VAL A 170 -13.01 15.62 12.61
N LYS A 171 -12.91 16.84 12.07
CA LYS A 171 -12.24 17.93 12.77
C LYS A 171 -13.04 18.19 14.04
N ILE A 172 -12.38 18.02 15.17
CA ILE A 172 -12.80 18.61 16.43
C ILE A 172 -12.38 20.07 16.31
N ASP A 173 -13.32 21.00 16.18
CA ASP A 173 -12.98 22.43 16.25
C ASP A 173 -12.32 22.72 17.61
N GLN A 174 -11.02 23.02 17.60
CA GLN A 174 -10.16 23.12 18.78
C GLN A 174 -10.37 24.42 19.57
N ASN A 175 -11.27 25.30 19.11
CA ASN A 175 -11.51 26.61 19.73
C ASN A 175 -12.89 26.71 20.40
N ASP A 176 -13.42 25.62 20.97
CA ASP A 176 -14.56 25.74 21.89
C ASP A 176 -14.05 25.93 23.34
N PRO A 177 -14.14 27.13 23.92
CA PRO A 177 -13.71 27.40 25.29
C PRO A 177 -14.50 26.60 26.34
N ASN A 178 -15.57 25.90 25.95
CA ASN A 178 -16.35 25.02 26.82
C ASN A 178 -16.11 23.52 26.54
N GLY A 179 -15.12 23.18 25.73
CA GLY A 179 -14.74 21.79 25.47
C GLY A 179 -14.06 21.13 26.66
N ILE A 180 -14.13 19.80 26.73
CA ILE A 180 -13.39 18.98 27.68
C ILE A 180 -12.03 18.67 27.05
N GLU A 181 -10.94 18.99 27.73
CA GLU A 181 -9.57 18.74 27.24
C GLU A 181 -9.29 17.25 26.99
N THR A 182 -8.65 16.96 25.86
CA THR A 182 -8.16 15.61 25.49
C THR A 182 -6.74 15.69 24.92
N ILE A 183 -6.12 14.54 24.65
CA ILE A 183 -4.79 14.49 24.02
C ILE A 183 -4.75 15.13 22.61
N ASP A 184 -5.90 15.21 21.92
CA ASP A 184 -6.04 15.78 20.57
C ASP A 184 -6.72 17.17 20.58
N GLY A 185 -6.80 17.80 21.76
CA GLY A 185 -7.42 19.10 22.00
C GLY A 185 -8.82 19.02 22.62
N PRO A 186 -9.43 20.16 22.96
CA PRO A 186 -10.72 20.22 23.63
C PRO A 186 -11.86 19.69 22.74
N ILE A 187 -12.76 18.87 23.32
CA ILE A 187 -13.92 18.30 22.64
C ILE A 187 -15.25 18.79 23.23
N SER A 188 -16.21 19.12 22.37
CA SER A 188 -17.58 19.48 22.75
C SER A 188 -18.58 18.94 21.72
N ALA A 189 -19.88 19.05 21.99
CA ALA A 189 -20.90 18.68 21.00
C ALA A 189 -20.81 19.52 19.71
N LYS A 190 -20.27 20.75 19.80
CA LYS A 190 -20.09 21.65 18.65
C LYS A 190 -18.83 21.34 17.86
N SER A 191 -17.81 20.80 18.52
CA SER A 191 -16.56 20.47 17.85
C SER A 191 -16.71 19.23 16.95
N VAL A 192 -17.68 18.35 17.19
CA VAL A 192 -17.88 17.14 16.38
C VAL A 192 -18.59 17.44 15.05
N ASP A 193 -17.89 17.23 13.93
CA ASP A 193 -18.51 17.27 12.59
C ASP A 193 -19.44 16.06 12.35
N THR A 194 -20.71 16.21 12.77
CA THR A 194 -21.76 15.20 12.60
C THR A 194 -22.07 14.90 11.13
N GLY A 195 -21.91 15.88 10.24
CA GLY A 195 -22.08 15.71 8.79
C GLY A 195 -21.04 14.74 8.22
N ARG A 196 -19.79 14.88 8.66
CA ARG A 196 -18.69 13.97 8.32
C ARG A 196 -18.92 12.57 8.85
N VAL A 197 -19.33 12.44 10.12
CA VAL A 197 -19.67 11.13 10.72
C VAL A 197 -20.76 10.43 9.90
N LYS A 198 -21.85 11.14 9.58
CA LYS A 198 -22.92 10.62 8.73
C LYS A 198 -22.42 10.22 7.35
N SER A 199 -21.61 11.05 6.70
CA SER A 199 -21.04 10.76 5.39
C SER A 199 -20.18 9.50 5.41
N ASN A 200 -19.30 9.36 6.41
CA ASN A 200 -18.45 8.18 6.61
C ASN A 200 -19.27 6.90 6.81
N LEU A 201 -20.34 6.98 7.61
CA LEU A 201 -21.25 5.86 7.83
C LEU A 201 -21.94 5.42 6.54
N LEU A 202 -22.46 6.36 5.74
CA LEU A 202 -23.15 6.06 4.49
C LEU A 202 -22.22 5.40 3.47
N ARG A 203 -21.02 5.97 3.25
CA ARG A 203 -20.06 5.37 2.32
C ARG A 203 -19.53 4.01 2.84
N GLY A 204 -19.41 3.84 4.16
CA GLY A 204 -19.02 2.58 4.78
C GLY A 204 -20.03 1.49 4.52
N SER A 205 -21.32 1.80 4.70
CA SER A 205 -22.41 0.90 4.34
C SER A 205 -22.38 0.52 2.86
N ALA A 206 -22.19 1.50 1.97
CA ALA A 206 -22.12 1.24 0.54
C ALA A 206 -20.96 0.31 0.20
N PHE A 207 -19.76 0.61 0.70
CA PHE A 207 -18.57 -0.21 0.48
C PHE A 207 -18.73 -1.63 1.05
N TRP A 208 -19.23 -1.77 2.28
CA TRP A 208 -19.52 -3.07 2.91
C TRP A 208 -20.49 -3.90 2.07
N ASN A 209 -21.57 -3.28 1.57
CA ASN A 209 -22.57 -3.95 0.75
C ASN A 209 -22.04 -4.37 -0.62
N THR A 210 -21.11 -3.60 -1.20
CA THR A 210 -20.43 -3.99 -2.44
C THR A 210 -19.48 -5.17 -2.20
N VAL A 211 -18.69 -5.15 -1.12
CA VAL A 211 -17.76 -6.24 -0.78
C VAL A 211 -18.54 -7.54 -0.49
N PHE A 212 -19.60 -7.46 0.32
CA PHE A 212 -20.38 -8.61 0.77
C PHE A 212 -21.82 -8.57 0.22
N SER A 213 -21.99 -8.91 -1.05
CA SER A 213 -23.29 -8.90 -1.76
C SER A 213 -24.26 -10.01 -1.30
N ASN A 214 -25.54 -9.88 -1.65
CA ASN A 214 -26.57 -10.94 -1.58
C ASN A 214 -26.77 -11.54 -0.18
N ASP A 215 -27.28 -10.74 0.77
CA ASP A 215 -27.53 -11.06 2.19
C ASP A 215 -26.33 -11.55 3.02
N ILE A 216 -25.18 -11.82 2.39
CA ILE A 216 -23.92 -12.16 3.07
C ILE A 216 -23.51 -11.03 4.01
N ASN A 217 -23.66 -9.75 3.61
CA ASN A 217 -23.42 -8.59 4.46
C ASN A 217 -24.13 -8.69 5.82
N LYS A 218 -25.43 -9.02 5.83
CA LYS A 218 -26.26 -9.12 7.04
C LYS A 218 -25.85 -10.34 7.86
N ARG A 219 -25.59 -11.47 7.21
CA ARG A 219 -25.15 -12.70 7.90
C ARG A 219 -23.83 -12.48 8.63
N ILE A 220 -22.81 -11.94 7.96
CA ILE A 220 -21.50 -11.69 8.58
C ILE A 220 -21.64 -10.64 9.70
N LYS A 221 -22.40 -9.56 9.47
CA LYS A 221 -22.73 -8.58 10.51
C LYS A 221 -23.33 -9.24 11.75
N ASN A 222 -24.38 -10.03 11.57
CA ASN A 222 -25.09 -10.66 12.68
C ASN A 222 -24.22 -11.69 13.41
N GLN A 223 -23.38 -12.44 12.69
CA GLN A 223 -22.39 -13.33 13.29
C GLN A 223 -21.40 -12.58 14.18
N MET A 224 -20.90 -11.42 13.73
CA MET A 224 -20.01 -10.59 14.58
C MET A 224 -20.76 -10.05 15.80
N ILE A 225 -22.00 -9.57 15.64
CA ILE A 225 -22.80 -9.07 16.77
C ILE A 225 -23.07 -10.15 17.80
N ASP A 226 -23.47 -11.34 17.35
CA ASP A 226 -23.77 -12.49 18.20
C ASP A 226 -22.53 -12.99 18.96
N ALA A 227 -21.37 -13.02 18.30
CA ALA A 227 -20.11 -13.38 18.93
C ALA A 227 -19.67 -12.34 19.98
N TYR A 228 -19.67 -11.05 19.60
CA TYR A 228 -19.41 -9.93 20.50
C TYR A 228 -19.80 -8.58 19.84
N PRO A 229 -20.79 -7.83 20.37
CA PRO A 229 -21.30 -6.61 19.71
C PRO A 229 -20.23 -5.56 19.38
N ASP A 230 -19.22 -5.40 20.22
CA ASP A 230 -18.14 -4.43 19.98
C ASP A 230 -17.30 -4.79 18.76
N LEU A 231 -17.22 -6.08 18.38
CA LEU A 231 -16.52 -6.50 17.17
C LEU A 231 -17.17 -5.89 15.92
N TRP A 232 -18.50 -5.95 15.83
CA TRP A 232 -19.22 -5.29 14.74
C TRP A 232 -19.09 -3.77 14.83
N TYR A 233 -19.26 -3.20 16.04
CA TYR A 233 -19.11 -1.76 16.25
C TYR A 233 -17.75 -1.28 15.73
N PHE A 234 -16.66 -1.92 16.15
CA PHE A 234 -15.31 -1.58 15.75
C PHE A 234 -15.07 -1.78 14.24
N THR A 235 -15.47 -2.93 13.72
CA THR A 235 -15.34 -3.26 12.29
C THR A 235 -16.06 -2.22 11.44
N TYR A 236 -17.28 -1.84 11.78
CA TYR A 236 -18.05 -0.92 10.97
C TYR A 236 -17.62 0.54 11.18
N GLN A 237 -17.67 1.03 12.41
CA GLN A 237 -17.50 2.44 12.76
C GLN A 237 -16.05 2.93 12.61
N HIS A 238 -15.07 2.05 12.80
CA HIS A 238 -13.65 2.44 12.83
C HIS A 238 -12.84 1.90 11.64
N ILE A 239 -13.25 0.77 11.04
CA ILE A 239 -12.51 0.19 9.91
C ILE A 239 -13.23 0.46 8.59
N TYR A 240 -14.47 -0.02 8.40
CA TYR A 240 -15.12 0.07 7.10
C TYR A 240 -15.56 1.49 6.73
N SER A 241 -16.16 2.23 7.66
CA SER A 241 -16.72 3.57 7.41
C SER A 241 -15.70 4.71 7.23
N PRO A 242 -14.68 4.85 8.10
CA PRO A 242 -13.72 5.95 7.95
C PRO A 242 -12.47 5.56 7.15
N LEU A 243 -12.06 4.29 7.17
CA LEU A 243 -10.77 3.84 6.63
C LEU A 243 -10.91 3.14 5.28
N LEU A 244 -11.56 1.97 5.21
CA LEU A 244 -11.57 1.17 3.98
C LEU A 244 -12.39 1.81 2.87
N SER A 245 -13.54 2.42 3.20
CA SER A 245 -14.40 3.11 2.22
C SER A 245 -13.87 4.46 1.75
N TYR A 246 -12.73 4.95 2.27
CA TYR A 246 -12.10 6.16 1.73
C TYR A 246 -11.35 5.81 0.44
N THR A 247 -11.93 6.15 -0.72
CA THR A 247 -11.42 5.64 -2.01
C THR A 247 -10.77 6.68 -2.92
N ASP A 248 -10.50 7.89 -2.41
CA ASP A 248 -9.95 8.99 -3.21
C ASP A 248 -8.46 8.77 -3.55
N ILE A 249 -7.71 8.03 -2.71
CA ILE A 249 -6.30 7.68 -2.96
C ILE A 249 -6.19 6.29 -3.60
N LEU A 250 -6.81 5.30 -2.97
CA LEU A 250 -6.96 3.94 -3.52
C LEU A 250 -8.41 3.70 -3.88
N THR A 251 -8.68 3.45 -5.16
CA THR A 251 -10.03 3.07 -5.60
C THR A 251 -10.53 1.82 -4.86
N ALA A 252 -11.85 1.58 -4.86
CA ALA A 252 -12.43 0.40 -4.24
C ALA A 252 -11.81 -0.92 -4.74
N LYS A 253 -11.53 -0.99 -6.05
CA LYS A 253 -10.80 -2.07 -6.69
C LYS A 253 -9.41 -2.28 -6.08
N LYS A 254 -8.58 -1.24 -6.07
CA LYS A 254 -7.21 -1.32 -5.53
C LYS A 254 -7.20 -1.67 -4.04
N THR A 255 -8.14 -1.10 -3.27
CA THR A 255 -8.33 -1.42 -1.85
C THR A 255 -8.63 -2.90 -1.65
N SER A 256 -9.52 -3.48 -2.46
CA SER A 256 -9.85 -4.91 -2.36
C SER A 256 -8.68 -5.80 -2.76
N LEU A 257 -7.92 -5.44 -3.80
CA LEU A 257 -6.74 -6.22 -4.23
C LEU A 257 -5.65 -6.25 -3.15
N VAL A 258 -5.36 -5.14 -2.46
CA VAL A 258 -4.35 -5.13 -1.40
C VAL A 258 -4.83 -5.84 -0.12
N ILE A 259 -6.14 -5.83 0.16
CA ILE A 259 -6.71 -6.67 1.23
C ILE A 259 -6.55 -8.15 0.90
N VAL A 260 -6.86 -8.57 -0.33
CA VAL A 260 -6.63 -9.95 -0.78
C VAL A 260 -5.16 -10.32 -0.63
N ALA A 261 -4.24 -9.43 -1.04
CA ALA A 261 -2.81 -9.65 -0.91
C ALA A 261 -2.34 -9.82 0.55
N CYS A 262 -2.97 -9.10 1.49
CA CYS A 262 -2.70 -9.21 2.92
C CYS A 262 -3.27 -10.49 3.54
N LEU A 263 -4.42 -10.97 3.07
CA LEU A 263 -5.10 -12.15 3.65
C LEU A 263 -4.50 -13.48 3.19
N ILE A 264 -3.89 -13.54 2.00
CA ILE A 264 -3.31 -14.77 1.45
C ILE A 264 -2.25 -15.38 2.40
N PRO A 265 -1.24 -14.63 2.89
CA PRO A 265 -0.23 -15.20 3.79
C PRO A 265 -0.77 -15.54 5.19
N GLN A 266 -1.90 -14.95 5.60
CA GLN A 266 -2.51 -15.17 6.91
C GLN A 266 -3.24 -16.51 7.01
N ASN A 267 -3.53 -17.17 5.88
CA ASN A 267 -4.26 -18.44 5.82
C ASN A 267 -5.65 -18.40 6.51
N VAL A 268 -6.38 -17.29 6.34
CA VAL A 268 -7.72 -17.04 6.90
C VAL A 268 -8.80 -17.21 5.82
N GLU A 269 -9.00 -18.45 5.39
CA GLU A 269 -9.92 -18.86 4.30
C GLU A 269 -11.33 -18.21 4.35
N PRO A 270 -12.04 -18.17 5.51
CA PRO A 270 -13.38 -17.57 5.56
C PRO A 270 -13.40 -16.09 5.17
N GLN A 271 -12.39 -15.33 5.60
CA GLN A 271 -12.21 -13.91 5.28
C GLN A 271 -11.77 -13.76 3.81
N LEU A 272 -10.77 -14.55 3.39
CA LEU A 272 -10.24 -14.49 2.03
C LEU A 272 -11.33 -14.72 0.98
N LYS A 273 -12.21 -15.70 1.17
CA LYS A 273 -13.32 -16.00 0.22
C LYS A 273 -14.24 -14.81 0.01
N GLY A 274 -14.63 -14.13 1.08
CA GLY A 274 -15.46 -12.92 1.00
C GLY A 274 -14.77 -11.79 0.25
N HIS A 275 -13.49 -11.57 0.55
CA HIS A 275 -12.70 -10.50 -0.08
C HIS A 275 -12.35 -10.76 -1.54
N LEU A 276 -12.17 -12.02 -1.96
CA LEU A 276 -12.02 -12.38 -3.38
C LEU A 276 -13.28 -12.02 -4.18
N LYS A 277 -14.46 -12.35 -3.67
CA LYS A 277 -15.72 -11.96 -4.30
C LYS A 277 -15.93 -10.44 -4.26
N GLY A 278 -15.59 -9.80 -3.15
CA GLY A 278 -15.65 -8.35 -3.00
C GLY A 278 -14.73 -7.62 -3.97
N ALA A 279 -13.55 -8.16 -4.26
CA ALA A 279 -12.65 -7.60 -5.28
C ALA A 279 -13.31 -7.61 -6.67
N LEU A 280 -13.94 -8.72 -7.06
CA LEU A 280 -14.72 -8.80 -8.31
C LEU A 280 -15.87 -7.77 -8.33
N ASN A 281 -16.62 -7.68 -7.24
CA ASN A 281 -17.74 -6.74 -7.11
C ASN A 281 -17.27 -5.27 -7.20
N ASN A 282 -16.05 -4.98 -6.74
CA ASN A 282 -15.41 -3.67 -6.84
C ASN A 282 -14.70 -3.42 -8.19
N GLY A 283 -14.88 -4.31 -9.17
CA GLY A 283 -14.40 -4.14 -10.54
C GLY A 283 -13.03 -4.76 -10.84
N ALA A 284 -12.48 -5.60 -9.95
CA ALA A 284 -11.32 -6.42 -10.29
C ALA A 284 -11.70 -7.52 -11.27
N THR A 285 -10.79 -7.85 -12.18
CA THR A 285 -10.96 -9.04 -13.03
C THR A 285 -10.43 -10.29 -12.32
N LYS A 286 -10.86 -11.48 -12.78
CA LYS A 286 -10.33 -12.74 -12.25
C LYS A 286 -8.83 -12.86 -12.47
N GLU A 287 -8.33 -12.32 -13.59
CA GLU A 287 -6.92 -12.33 -13.96
C GLU A 287 -6.12 -11.39 -13.04
N GLU A 288 -6.63 -10.20 -12.70
CA GLU A 288 -5.99 -9.31 -11.71
C GLU A 288 -5.90 -10.00 -10.34
N ILE A 289 -6.94 -10.73 -9.92
CA ILE A 289 -6.94 -11.49 -8.67
C ILE A 289 -5.95 -12.67 -8.73
N SER A 290 -5.90 -13.41 -9.84
CA SER A 290 -4.96 -14.52 -10.01
C SER A 290 -3.52 -14.02 -9.97
N SER A 291 -3.19 -12.97 -10.71
CA SER A 291 -1.86 -12.36 -10.67
C SER A 291 -1.51 -11.80 -9.28
N THR A 292 -2.49 -11.26 -8.55
CA THR A 292 -2.29 -10.83 -7.15
C THR A 292 -1.90 -12.02 -6.28
N LYS A 293 -2.60 -13.14 -6.41
CA LYS A 293 -2.29 -14.38 -5.68
C LYS A 293 -0.91 -14.91 -6.03
N GLU A 294 -0.58 -15.02 -7.32
CA GLU A 294 0.70 -15.53 -7.80
C GLU A 294 1.88 -14.68 -7.30
N LEU A 295 1.78 -13.35 -7.39
CA LEU A 295 2.79 -12.42 -6.88
C LEU A 295 3.00 -12.62 -5.38
N VAL A 296 1.92 -12.70 -4.59
CA VAL A 296 2.01 -12.85 -3.14
C VAL A 296 2.64 -14.19 -2.76
N LEU A 297 2.22 -15.30 -3.40
CA LEU A 297 2.81 -16.62 -3.17
C LEU A 297 4.29 -16.66 -3.53
N GLU A 298 4.69 -15.96 -4.60
CA GLU A 298 6.09 -15.86 -4.98
C GLU A 298 6.91 -15.12 -3.90
N VAL A 299 6.42 -13.99 -3.38
CA VAL A 299 7.05 -13.27 -2.26
C VAL A 299 7.13 -14.14 -1.00
N CYS A 300 6.09 -14.93 -0.70
CA CYS A 300 6.13 -15.91 0.41
C CYS A 300 7.24 -16.94 0.23
N SER A 301 7.39 -17.52 -0.97
CA SER A 301 8.44 -18.52 -1.24
C SER A 301 9.86 -17.96 -1.10
N TRP A 302 10.07 -16.68 -1.44
CA TRP A 302 11.35 -16.00 -1.22
C TRP A 302 11.69 -15.89 0.27
N ARG A 303 10.68 -15.72 1.13
CA ARG A 303 10.87 -15.63 2.58
C ARG A 303 11.24 -16.97 3.18
N GLU A 304 10.55 -18.03 2.75
CA GLU A 304 10.86 -19.41 3.16
C GLU A 304 12.30 -19.78 2.79
N THR A 305 12.71 -19.49 1.55
CA THR A 305 14.07 -19.74 1.07
C THR A 305 15.11 -19.01 1.91
N ARG A 306 14.87 -17.72 2.23
CA ARG A 306 15.76 -16.92 3.08
C ARG A 306 15.88 -17.52 4.48
N ASN A 307 14.77 -17.91 5.10
CA ASN A 307 14.78 -18.53 6.43
C ASN A 307 15.59 -19.83 6.46
N VAL A 308 15.45 -20.68 5.43
CA VAL A 308 16.23 -21.92 5.31
C VAL A 308 17.72 -21.60 5.23
N GLN A 309 18.11 -20.67 4.37
CA GLN A 309 19.51 -20.27 4.23
C GLN A 309 20.08 -19.67 5.52
N GLU A 310 19.34 -18.81 6.22
CA GLU A 310 19.76 -18.23 7.49
C GLU A 310 19.91 -19.28 8.60
N ASN A 311 19.07 -20.32 8.61
CA ASN A 311 19.18 -21.42 9.56
C ASN A 311 20.38 -22.32 9.24
N VAL A 312 20.66 -22.60 7.96
CA VAL A 312 21.85 -23.37 7.55
C VAL A 312 23.16 -22.67 7.93
N VAL A 313 23.23 -21.34 7.82
CA VAL A 313 24.42 -20.55 8.22
C VAL A 313 24.66 -20.56 9.73
N LYS A 314 23.64 -20.86 10.54
CA LYS A 314 23.74 -20.92 12.02
C LYS A 314 24.14 -22.30 12.55
N LEU A 315 24.19 -23.32 11.70
CA LEU A 315 24.72 -24.66 12.02
C LEU A 315 26.25 -24.66 11.94
#